data_AF-A0A0H5RRY3-F1
#
_entry.id   AF-A0A0H5RRY3-F1
#
_cell.length_a   1.000
_cell.length_b   1.000
_cell.length_c   1.000
_cell.angle_alpha   90.00
_cell.angle_beta   90.00
_cell.angle_gamma   90.00
#
_symmetry.space_group_name_H-M   'P 1'
#
loop_
_entity.id
_entity.type
_entity.pdbx_description
1 polymer ?
#
loop_
_entity_poly.entity_id
_entity_poly.type
_entity_poly.pdbx_seq_one_letter_code
_entity_poly.pdbx_strand_id
1 'polypeptide(L)'
;MTTEPKSIHDTSTAQLLGQLQEQTTRLVRDELRLAQREFQESARHAGIGAGLISAAGLLAVLGLMTVVAAAVAAISLALPVWAAAVIVAAVLFVCAGIAALVSRNQVRQVPPPATESVDSVKHDLEEIKEARHGQR
;
A
#
# COMPACT_ATOMS: atom_id res chain seq x y z
N MET A 1 -38.47 57.25 -39.05
CA MET A 1 -38.47 56.52 -37.77
C MET A 1 -37.50 55.37 -37.91
N THR A 2 -36.57 55.30 -36.95
CA THR A 2 -35.32 54.54 -36.92
C THR A 2 -35.53 53.03 -36.90
N THR A 3 -34.75 52.31 -37.70
CA THR A 3 -34.55 50.86 -37.60
C THR A 3 -33.63 50.55 -36.42
N GLU A 4 -34.13 49.81 -35.42
CA GLU A 4 -33.34 49.32 -34.30
C GLU A 4 -33.03 47.82 -34.51
N PRO A 5 -31.76 47.39 -34.65
CA PRO A 5 -31.41 45.97 -34.75
C PRO A 5 -31.19 45.40 -33.34
N LYS A 6 -32.08 44.50 -32.91
CA LYS A 6 -31.93 43.73 -31.66
C LYS A 6 -30.81 42.69 -31.83
N SER A 7 -29.73 42.83 -31.06
CA SER A 7 -28.54 41.98 -31.11
C SER A 7 -28.85 40.53 -30.68
N ILE A 8 -28.71 39.59 -31.63
CA ILE A 8 -28.89 38.14 -31.40
C ILE A 8 -27.57 37.43 -31.00
N HIS A 9 -26.44 38.14 -30.99
CA HIS A 9 -25.12 37.51 -30.85
C HIS A 9 -24.61 37.30 -29.41
N ASP A 10 -25.15 37.98 -28.40
CA ASP A 10 -24.66 37.84 -27.02
C ASP A 10 -25.22 36.61 -26.27
N THR A 11 -26.34 36.04 -26.75
CA THR A 11 -26.97 34.88 -26.11
C THR A 11 -26.23 33.56 -26.37
N SER A 12 -25.51 33.46 -27.51
CA SER A 12 -24.84 32.23 -27.98
C SER A 12 -23.56 31.90 -27.20
N THR A 13 -22.65 32.87 -27.05
CA THR A 13 -21.34 32.66 -26.39
C THR A 13 -21.50 32.41 -24.90
N ALA A 14 -22.45 33.10 -24.25
CA ALA A 14 -22.80 32.88 -22.84
C ALA A 14 -23.42 31.48 -22.62
N GLN A 15 -24.25 30.99 -23.54
CA GLN A 15 -24.79 29.63 -23.47
C GLN A 15 -23.72 28.54 -23.65
N LEU A 16 -22.77 28.72 -24.57
CA LEU A 16 -21.68 27.76 -24.79
C LEU A 16 -20.72 27.68 -23.58
N LEU A 17 -20.42 28.81 -22.95
CA LEU A 17 -19.61 28.83 -21.73
C LEU A 17 -20.32 28.12 -20.57
N GLY A 18 -21.63 28.35 -20.41
CA GLY A 18 -22.45 27.61 -19.44
C GLY A 18 -22.45 26.11 -19.70
N GLN A 19 -22.56 25.69 -20.96
CA GLN A 19 -22.50 24.26 -21.34
C GLN A 19 -21.12 23.64 -21.10
N LEU A 20 -20.03 24.34 -21.38
CA LEU A 20 -18.67 23.85 -21.08
C LEU A 20 -18.43 23.70 -19.58
N GLN A 21 -18.89 24.65 -18.76
CA GLN A 21 -18.78 24.57 -17.30
C GLN A 21 -19.60 23.39 -16.74
N GLU A 22 -20.81 23.19 -17.25
CA GLU A 22 -21.68 22.05 -16.92
C GLU A 22 -20.99 20.73 -17.30
N GLN A 23 -20.45 20.62 -18.52
CA GLN A 23 -19.75 19.43 -19.00
C GLN A 23 -18.48 19.12 -18.20
N THR A 24 -17.69 20.14 -17.89
CA THR A 24 -16.47 20.00 -17.07
C THR A 24 -16.82 19.52 -15.67
N THR A 25 -17.87 20.08 -15.06
CA THR A 25 -18.36 19.66 -13.75
C THR A 25 -18.85 18.21 -13.78
N ARG A 26 -19.56 17.81 -14.84
CA ARG A 26 -20.01 16.42 -15.03
C ARG A 26 -18.83 15.47 -15.19
N LEU A 27 -17.82 15.83 -15.99
CA LEU A 27 -16.63 15.01 -16.22
C LEU A 27 -15.84 14.79 -14.92
N VAL A 28 -15.59 15.86 -14.15
CA VAL A 28 -14.89 15.75 -12.85
C VAL A 28 -15.66 14.80 -11.91
N ARG A 29 -16.98 14.92 -11.87
CA ARG A 29 -17.81 14.05 -11.02
C ARG A 29 -17.77 12.59 -11.47
N ASP A 30 -17.67 12.34 -12.77
CA ASP A 30 -17.59 10.99 -13.32
C ASP A 30 -16.21 10.36 -13.12
N GLU A 31 -15.12 11.13 -13.26
CA GLU A 31 -13.76 10.69 -12.90
C GLU A 31 -13.64 10.35 -11.41
N LEU A 32 -14.22 11.18 -10.53
CA LEU A 32 -14.28 10.87 -9.10
C LEU A 32 -15.05 9.58 -8.81
N ARG A 33 -16.15 9.33 -9.52
CA ARG A 33 -16.90 8.07 -9.39
C ARG A 33 -16.11 6.87 -9.91
N LEU A 34 -15.36 7.04 -10.99
CA LEU A 34 -14.52 6.01 -11.55
C LEU A 34 -13.37 5.67 -10.59
N ALA A 35 -12.64 6.68 -10.13
CA ALA A 35 -11.58 6.54 -9.13
C ALA A 35 -12.11 5.91 -7.84
N GLN A 36 -13.32 6.27 -7.38
CA GLN A 36 -13.93 5.65 -6.21
C GLN A 36 -14.21 4.16 -6.43
N ARG A 37 -14.67 3.75 -7.62
CA ARG A 37 -14.90 2.34 -7.96
C ARG A 37 -13.59 1.57 -8.00
N GLU A 38 -12.58 2.09 -8.69
CA GLU A 38 -11.27 1.45 -8.79
C GLU A 38 -10.58 1.36 -7.43
N PHE A 39 -10.70 2.39 -6.60
CA PHE A 39 -10.22 2.37 -5.23
C PHE A 39 -10.96 1.32 -4.39
N GLN A 40 -12.28 1.22 -4.50
CA GLN A 40 -13.06 0.23 -3.76
C GLN A 40 -12.72 -1.20 -4.20
N GLU A 41 -12.51 -1.43 -5.48
CA GLU A 41 -12.08 -2.72 -6.01
C GLU A 41 -10.66 -3.07 -5.55
N SER A 42 -9.74 -2.11 -5.62
CA SER A 42 -8.37 -2.26 -5.10
C SER A 42 -8.36 -2.54 -3.61
N ALA A 43 -9.14 -1.78 -2.82
CA ALA A 43 -9.26 -1.95 -1.38
C ALA A 43 -9.88 -3.31 -1.02
N ARG A 44 -10.86 -3.80 -1.79
CA ARG A 44 -11.45 -5.12 -1.59
C ARG A 44 -10.43 -6.23 -1.86
N HIS A 45 -9.70 -6.17 -2.96
CA HIS A 45 -8.69 -7.18 -3.28
C HIS A 45 -7.54 -7.16 -2.26
N ALA A 46 -7.05 -5.97 -1.91
CA ALA A 46 -6.05 -5.81 -0.85
C ALA A 46 -6.56 -6.33 0.50
N GLY A 47 -7.82 -6.05 0.86
CA GLY A 47 -8.45 -6.51 2.10
C GLY A 47 -8.60 -8.02 2.17
N ILE A 48 -9.04 -8.66 1.09
CA ILE A 48 -9.12 -10.13 1.01
C ILE A 48 -7.72 -10.74 1.08
N GLY A 49 -6.75 -10.19 0.33
CA GLY A 49 -5.37 -10.66 0.35
C GLY A 49 -4.74 -10.56 1.74
N ALA A 50 -4.85 -9.40 2.38
CA ALA A 50 -4.38 -9.18 3.74
C ALA A 50 -5.09 -10.11 4.75
N GLY A 51 -6.41 -10.31 4.59
CA GLY A 51 -7.19 -11.23 5.41
C GLY A 51 -6.72 -12.68 5.29
N LEU A 52 -6.50 -13.16 4.06
CA LEU A 52 -6.02 -14.52 3.79
C LEU A 52 -4.59 -14.73 4.31
N ILE A 53 -3.68 -13.78 4.09
CA ILE A 53 -2.30 -13.85 4.62
C ILE A 53 -2.31 -13.87 6.15
N SER A 54 -3.16 -13.04 6.77
CA SER A 54 -3.31 -13.01 8.23
C SER A 54 -3.85 -14.34 8.76
N ALA A 55 -4.88 -14.90 8.12
CA ALA A 55 -5.45 -16.19 8.50
C ALA A 55 -4.44 -17.34 8.33
N ALA A 56 -3.73 -17.38 7.19
CA ALA A 56 -2.68 -18.36 6.94
C ALA A 56 -1.55 -18.26 7.98
N GLY A 57 -1.12 -17.03 8.31
CA GLY A 57 -0.14 -16.78 9.36
C GLY A 57 -0.58 -17.29 10.73
N LEU A 58 -1.83 -17.01 11.12
CA LEU A 58 -2.39 -17.51 12.38
C LEU A 58 -2.46 -19.05 12.41
N LEU A 59 -2.94 -19.67 11.33
CA LEU A 59 -3.00 -21.13 11.22
C LEU A 59 -1.60 -21.75 11.27
N ALA A 60 -0.60 -21.14 10.63
CA ALA A 60 0.78 -21.58 10.70
C ALA A 60 1.33 -21.52 12.13
N VAL A 61 1.04 -20.45 12.89
CA VAL A 61 1.42 -20.33 14.30
C VAL A 61 0.76 -21.41 15.15
N LEU A 62 -0.54 -21.63 15.00
CA LEU A 62 -1.26 -22.67 15.74
C LEU A 62 -0.75 -24.08 15.40
N GLY A 63 -0.48 -24.34 14.12
CA GLY A 63 0.11 -25.59 13.66
C GLY A 63 1.49 -25.82 14.29
N LEU A 64 2.34 -24.79 14.28
CA LEU A 64 3.66 -24.86 14.90
C LEU A 64 3.58 -25.15 16.40
N MET A 65 2.70 -24.45 17.13
CA MET A 65 2.49 -24.70 18.57
C MET A 65 2.02 -26.12 18.84
N THR A 66 1.16 -26.67 17.97
CA THR A 66 0.69 -28.06 18.07
C THR A 66 1.83 -29.07 17.83
N VAL A 67 2.70 -28.82 16.84
CA VAL A 67 3.89 -29.64 16.58
C VAL A 67 4.87 -29.59 17.76
N VAL A 68 5.09 -28.42 18.33
CA VAL A 68 5.93 -28.25 19.53
C VAL A 68 5.36 -29.04 20.71
N ALA A 69 4.05 -28.95 20.96
CA ALA A 69 3.39 -29.72 22.01
C ALA A 69 3.51 -31.23 21.77
N ALA A 70 3.34 -31.68 20.52
CA ALA A 70 3.51 -33.09 20.15
C ALA A 70 4.95 -33.58 20.36
N ALA A 71 5.96 -32.76 20.02
CA ALA A 71 7.36 -33.10 20.25
C ALA A 71 7.67 -33.21 21.75
N VAL A 72 7.19 -32.27 22.56
CA VAL A 72 7.33 -32.33 24.02
C VAL A 72 6.65 -33.58 24.57
N ALA A 73 5.41 -33.87 24.14
CA ALA A 73 4.69 -35.06 24.56
C ALA A 73 5.44 -36.35 24.19
N ALA A 74 5.95 -36.46 22.96
CA ALA A 74 6.71 -37.62 22.50
C ALA A 74 8.00 -37.83 23.32
N ILE A 75 8.78 -36.78 23.60
CA ILE A 75 10.00 -36.88 24.40
C ILE A 75 9.68 -37.16 25.87
N SER A 76 8.52 -36.68 26.36
CA SER A 76 8.09 -36.90 27.74
C SER A 76 7.78 -38.37 28.08
N LEU A 77 7.67 -39.24 27.07
CA LEU A 77 7.61 -40.69 27.30
C LEU A 77 8.91 -41.25 27.90
N ALA A 78 10.05 -40.60 27.67
CA ALA A 78 11.37 -41.06 28.12
C ALA A 78 11.97 -40.20 29.25
N LEU A 79 11.52 -38.95 29.39
CA LEU A 79 12.07 -37.95 30.31
C LEU A 79 10.93 -37.18 31.01
N PRO A 80 11.16 -36.55 32.17
CA PRO A 80 10.13 -35.70 32.78
C PRO A 80 9.79 -34.50 31.86
N VAL A 81 8.51 -34.08 31.90
CA VAL A 81 7.96 -33.08 30.98
C VAL A 81 8.75 -31.76 30.94
N TRP A 82 9.32 -31.34 32.07
CA TRP A 82 10.12 -30.12 32.14
C TRP A 82 11.42 -30.24 31.34
N ALA A 83 12.09 -31.40 31.36
CA ALA A 83 13.32 -31.63 30.63
C ALA A 83 13.04 -31.73 29.11
N ALA A 84 11.95 -32.41 28.74
CA ALA A 84 11.47 -32.46 27.36
C ALA A 84 11.20 -31.05 26.80
N ALA A 85 10.48 -30.21 27.57
CA ALA A 85 10.18 -28.83 27.19
C ALA A 85 11.46 -27.99 26.99
N VAL A 86 12.44 -28.10 27.89
CA VAL A 86 13.72 -27.39 27.78
C VAL A 86 14.50 -27.81 26.54
N ILE A 87 14.55 -29.10 26.22
CA ILE A 87 15.24 -29.61 25.03
C ILE A 87 14.60 -29.05 23.76
N VAL A 88 13.27 -29.13 23.65
CA VAL A 88 12.55 -28.61 22.48
C VAL A 88 12.75 -27.10 22.36
N ALA A 89 12.67 -26.36 23.47
CA ALA A 89 12.93 -24.92 23.48
C ALA A 89 14.35 -24.59 23.00
N ALA A 90 15.37 -25.32 23.48
CA ALA A 90 16.76 -25.11 23.05
C ALA A 90 16.93 -25.30 21.54
N VAL A 91 16.35 -26.36 20.97
CA VAL A 91 16.37 -26.61 19.52
C VAL A 91 15.69 -25.47 18.76
N LEU A 92 14.52 -25.01 19.21
CA LEU A 92 13.82 -23.89 18.59
C LEU A 92 14.63 -22.59 18.64
N PHE A 93 15.27 -22.28 19.75
CA PHE A 93 16.13 -21.09 19.87
C PHE A 93 17.35 -21.15 18.95
N VAL A 94 17.96 -22.32 18.78
CA VAL A 94 19.04 -22.50 17.81
C VAL A 94 18.54 -22.26 16.38
N CYS A 95 17.42 -22.87 16.00
CA CYS A 95 16.80 -22.65 14.69
C CYS A 95 16.43 -21.17 14.47
N ALA A 96 15.85 -20.51 15.48
CA ALA A 96 15.50 -19.09 15.42
C ALA A 96 16.74 -18.20 15.29
N GLY A 97 17.82 -18.51 16.01
CA GLY A 97 19.11 -17.83 15.89
C GLY A 97 19.68 -17.93 14.48
N ILE A 98 19.67 -19.13 13.89
CA ILE A 98 20.12 -19.35 12.50
C ILE A 98 19.25 -18.56 11.52
N ALA A 99 17.91 -18.67 11.64
CA ALA A 99 16.98 -17.95 10.77
C ALA A 99 17.15 -16.42 10.87
N ALA A 100 17.39 -15.89 12.07
CA ALA A 100 17.66 -14.48 12.29
C ALA A 100 18.97 -14.02 11.63
N LEU A 101 20.03 -14.83 11.73
CA LEU A 101 21.31 -14.55 11.06
C LEU A 101 21.17 -14.56 9.54
N VAL A 102 20.46 -15.54 8.98
CA VAL A 102 20.18 -15.65 7.54
C VAL A 102 19.34 -14.46 7.07
N SER A 103 18.25 -14.12 7.78
CA SER A 103 17.42 -12.95 7.46
C SER A 103 18.23 -11.67 7.46
N ARG A 104 19.07 -11.45 8.47
CA ARG A 104 19.93 -10.27 8.53
C ARG A 104 20.86 -10.17 7.32
N ASN A 105 21.44 -11.29 6.89
CA ASN A 105 22.30 -11.32 5.72
C ASN A 105 21.53 -11.07 4.42
N GLN A 106 20.29 -11.51 4.34
CA GLN A 106 19.44 -11.32 3.16
C GLN A 106 18.95 -9.87 3.06
N VAL A 107 18.48 -9.28 4.17
CA VAL A 107 18.08 -7.86 4.26
C VAL A 107 19.24 -6.92 3.94
N ARG A 108 20.47 -7.27 4.34
CA ARG A 108 21.68 -6.49 4.01
C ARG A 108 22.04 -6.50 2.52
N GLN A 109 21.57 -7.50 1.77
CA GLN A 109 21.83 -7.62 0.34
C GLN A 109 20.74 -6.96 -0.51
N VAL A 110 19.63 -6.52 0.10
CA VAL A 110 18.60 -5.76 -0.61
C VAL A 110 19.18 -4.36 -0.85
N PRO A 111 19.44 -3.95 -2.11
CA PRO A 111 19.84 -2.58 -2.38
C PRO A 111 18.76 -1.64 -1.83
N PRO A 112 19.14 -0.47 -1.27
CA PRO A 112 18.16 0.49 -0.77
C PRO A 112 17.09 0.73 -1.85
N PRO A 113 15.80 0.86 -1.47
CA PRO A 113 14.74 1.14 -2.44
C PRO A 113 15.21 2.31 -3.29
N ALA A 114 15.24 2.12 -4.61
CA ALA A 114 15.89 3.02 -5.56
C ALA A 114 15.59 4.45 -5.15
N THR A 115 16.62 5.15 -4.69
CA THR A 115 16.50 6.53 -4.21
C THR A 115 16.07 7.47 -5.32
N GLU A 116 15.94 6.99 -6.57
CA GLU A 116 15.30 7.71 -7.67
C GLU A 116 13.98 8.37 -7.26
N SER A 117 13.11 7.72 -6.47
CA SER A 117 11.82 8.35 -6.09
C SER A 117 11.94 9.50 -5.09
N VAL A 118 13.03 9.59 -4.32
CA VAL A 118 13.26 10.70 -3.37
C VAL A 118 14.22 11.73 -3.92
N ASP A 119 15.17 11.32 -4.76
CA ASP A 119 16.12 12.21 -5.43
C ASP A 119 15.46 12.90 -6.63
N SER A 120 14.55 12.24 -7.37
CA SER A 120 13.74 12.92 -8.40
C SER A 120 12.83 13.99 -7.79
N VAL A 121 12.18 13.67 -6.66
CA VAL A 121 11.32 14.64 -5.94
C VAL A 121 12.13 15.82 -5.40
N LYS A 122 13.38 15.61 -4.96
CA LYS A 122 14.27 16.70 -4.56
C LYS A 122 14.69 17.56 -5.75
N HIS A 123 15.01 16.94 -6.88
CA HIS A 123 15.40 17.66 -8.10
C HIS A 123 14.25 18.52 -8.63
N ASP A 124 13.03 17.97 -8.67
CA ASP A 124 11.82 18.69 -9.07
C ASP A 124 11.51 19.88 -8.15
N LEU A 125 11.77 19.74 -6.84
CA LEU A 125 11.60 20.82 -5.87
C LEU A 125 12.66 21.91 -6.00
N GLU A 126 13.90 21.56 -6.34
CA GLU A 126 14.98 22.51 -6.59
C GLU A 126 14.71 23.32 -7.86
N GLU A 127 14.28 22.68 -8.94
CA GLU A 127 13.95 23.35 -10.20
C GLU A 127 12.78 24.34 -10.05
N ILE A 128 11.74 23.98 -9.30
CA ILE A 128 10.61 24.88 -8.98
C ILE A 128 11.06 26.06 -8.11
N LYS A 129 11.98 25.84 -7.17
CA LYS A 129 12.49 26.88 -6.27
C LYS A 129 13.39 27.87 -7.02
N GLU A 130 14.17 27.39 -7.97
CA GLU A 130 15.05 28.19 -8.81
C GLU A 130 14.25 29.02 -9.84
N ALA A 131 13.21 28.43 -10.44
CA ALA A 131 12.24 29.14 -11.29
C ALA A 131 11.50 30.27 -10.54
N ARG A 132 11.29 30.12 -9.22
CA ARG A 132 10.68 31.15 -8.36
C ARG A 132 11.67 32.25 -7.96
N HIS A 133 12.96 31.96 -7.91
CA HIS A 133 14.00 32.94 -7.56
C HIS A 133 14.53 33.73 -8.77
N GLY A 134 14.36 33.22 -10.00
CA GLY A 134 14.73 33.94 -11.24
C GLY A 134 13.78 35.06 -11.68
N GLN A 135 12.71 35.36 -10.92
CA GLN A 135 11.71 36.40 -11.24
C GLN A 135 11.81 37.68 -10.39
N ARG A 136 12.98 38.00 -9.80
CA ARG A 136 13.22 39.29 -9.14
C ARG A 136 14.36 40.07 -9.76
#